data_AF-A0A8J2ABA1-F1
#
_entry.id   AF-A0A8J2ABA1-F1
#
_cell.length_a   1.000
_cell.length_b   1.000
_cell.length_c   1.000
_cell.angle_alpha   90.00
_cell.angle_beta   90.00
_cell.angle_gamma   90.00
#
_symmetry.space_group_name_H-M   'P 1'
#
loop_
_entity.id
_entity.type
_entity.pdbx_description
1 polymer ?
#
loop_
_entity_poly.entity_id
_entity_poly.type
_entity_poly.pdbx_seq_one_letter_code
_entity_poly.pdbx_strand_id
1 'polypeptide(L)'
;MTGRICHAGPDKEEKESDFNFSGGSVVDIRGALRVVCSTAPGHKSKQQRNQYQGLTMTRSFGDFFFKQPTKLVESTPEVKIQALTPNDQFVVIVSDGICDVLKNQEIVNLALEFYDNAEEACKKIVRTAFNKGSEDNLTALIIQFAWADEKTLKCWENLKKGGGVNVETAGVQDVEDDDFDMFA
;
A
#
# COMPACT_ATOMS: atom_id res chain seq x y z
N MET A 1 -14.42 -8.29 9.64
CA MET A 1 -13.22 -7.62 10.18
C MET A 1 -12.92 -6.44 9.28
N THR A 2 -12.91 -5.21 9.79
CA THR A 2 -12.64 -4.00 8.98
C THR A 2 -11.14 -3.76 8.93
N GLY A 3 -10.51 -3.94 7.77
CA GLY A 3 -9.14 -3.49 7.54
C GLY A 3 -9.05 -1.97 7.61
N ARG A 4 -8.08 -1.43 8.35
CA ARG A 4 -7.78 0.01 8.41
C ARG A 4 -6.43 0.25 7.74
N ILE A 5 -6.38 1.14 6.76
CA ILE A 5 -5.16 1.53 6.03
C ILE A 5 -4.53 2.73 6.70
N CYS A 6 -3.19 2.80 6.71
CA CYS A 6 -2.45 4.03 6.92
C CYS A 6 -1.88 4.44 5.56
N HIS A 7 -2.34 5.56 5.00
CA HIS A 7 -1.80 6.12 3.74
C HIS A 7 -1.08 7.44 4.04
N ALA A 8 0.09 7.64 3.43
CA ALA A 8 0.94 8.81 3.67
C ALA A 8 0.96 9.82 2.50
N GLY A 9 0.11 9.64 1.49
CA GLY A 9 -0.01 10.55 0.35
C GLY A 9 -0.64 11.91 0.72
N PRO A 10 -0.53 12.90 -0.17
CA PRO A 10 -1.15 14.21 0.00
C PRO A 10 -2.65 14.13 -0.29
N ASP A 11 -3.47 14.24 0.75
CA ASP A 11 -4.90 14.45 0.59
C ASP A 11 -5.17 15.91 0.19
N LYS A 12 -6.14 16.12 -0.72
CA LYS A 12 -6.37 17.42 -1.38
C LYS A 12 -6.65 18.57 -0.40
N GLU A 13 -7.40 18.34 0.66
CA GLU A 13 -7.93 19.45 1.48
C GLU A 13 -7.09 19.73 2.75
N GLU A 14 -6.57 18.69 3.41
CA GLU A 14 -5.90 18.87 4.71
C GLU A 14 -4.49 19.44 4.57
N LYS A 15 -3.73 19.07 3.52
CA LYS A 15 -2.29 19.39 3.46
C LYS A 15 -1.94 20.57 2.56
N GLU A 16 -2.82 20.99 1.64
CA GLU A 16 -2.56 22.14 0.76
C GLU A 16 -2.29 23.44 1.55
N SER A 17 -2.99 23.63 2.67
CA SER A 17 -2.81 24.81 3.53
C SER A 17 -1.44 24.84 4.21
N ASP A 18 -0.97 23.71 4.72
CA ASP A 18 0.33 23.55 5.37
C ASP A 18 1.50 23.67 4.37
N PHE A 19 1.32 23.15 3.15
CA PHE A 19 2.33 23.22 2.08
C PHE A 19 2.56 24.66 1.59
N ASN A 20 1.48 25.42 1.41
CA ASN A 20 1.57 26.81 0.98
C ASN A 20 2.32 27.68 2.00
N PHE A 21 2.16 27.39 3.30
CA PHE A 21 2.88 28.10 4.37
C PHE A 21 4.38 27.77 4.41
N SER A 22 4.76 26.57 4.00
CA SER A 22 6.14 26.05 4.00
C SER A 22 6.91 26.30 2.70
N GLY A 23 6.31 27.01 1.74
CA GLY A 23 6.95 27.39 0.47
C GLY A 23 6.98 26.27 -0.57
N GLY A 24 6.18 25.22 -0.38
CA GLY A 24 5.89 24.22 -1.40
C GLY A 24 4.46 24.31 -1.90
N SER A 25 4.14 23.51 -2.91
CA SER A 25 2.80 23.45 -3.48
C SER A 25 2.48 22.01 -3.83
N VAL A 26 1.22 21.62 -3.63
CA VAL A 26 0.72 20.34 -4.15
C VAL A 26 0.22 20.59 -5.57
N VAL A 27 0.73 19.82 -6.52
CA VAL A 27 0.41 19.95 -7.94
C VAL A 27 -0.01 18.59 -8.48
N ASP A 28 -1.13 18.54 -9.19
CA ASP A 28 -1.50 17.37 -9.98
C ASP A 28 -0.62 17.30 -11.24
N ILE A 29 0.20 16.24 -11.33
CA ILE A 29 1.01 15.95 -12.50
C ILE A 29 0.63 14.56 -13.00
N ARG A 30 -0.12 14.54 -14.11
CA ARG A 30 -0.59 13.31 -14.79
C ARG A 30 -1.54 12.46 -13.93
N GLY A 31 -2.43 13.08 -13.17
CA GLY A 31 -3.42 12.39 -12.33
C GLY A 31 -2.87 11.97 -10.97
N ALA A 32 -1.64 12.36 -10.63
CA ALA A 32 -1.01 12.09 -9.35
C ALA A 32 -0.66 13.41 -8.65
N LEU A 33 -1.14 13.57 -7.42
CA LEU A 33 -0.81 14.72 -6.58
C LEU A 33 0.62 14.61 -6.08
N ARG A 34 1.42 15.65 -6.34
CA ARG A 34 2.82 15.70 -5.96
C ARG A 34 3.11 16.96 -5.17
N VAL A 35 3.87 16.80 -4.10
CA VAL A 35 4.46 17.87 -3.31
C VAL A 35 5.68 18.39 -4.06
N VAL A 36 5.65 19.66 -4.45
CA VAL A 36 6.72 20.32 -5.21
C VAL A 36 7.33 21.45 -4.37
N CYS A 37 8.65 21.58 -4.42
CA CYS A 37 9.39 22.67 -3.79
C CYS A 37 9.63 23.80 -4.80
N SER A 38 9.22 25.04 -4.48
CA SER A 38 9.42 26.20 -5.36
C SER A 38 10.82 26.81 -5.26
N THR A 39 11.58 26.50 -4.20
CA THR A 39 12.87 27.13 -3.93
C THR A 39 14.04 26.27 -4.41
N ALA A 40 14.71 26.71 -5.48
CA ALA A 40 16.11 26.35 -5.72
C ALA A 40 17.00 27.37 -4.96
N PRO A 41 17.69 26.99 -3.87
CA PRO A 41 18.67 27.86 -3.25
C PRO A 41 19.98 27.79 -4.05
N GLY A 42 20.23 28.82 -4.86
CA GLY A 42 21.58 29.16 -5.35
C GLY A 42 22.17 28.25 -6.44
N HIS A 43 21.88 28.56 -7.71
CA HIS A 43 22.86 28.72 -8.80
C HIS A 43 22.07 28.98 -10.10
N LYS A 44 21.97 30.25 -10.51
CA LYS A 44 21.34 30.63 -11.78
C LYS A 44 22.26 30.30 -12.95
N SER A 45 22.34 29.04 -13.36
CA SER A 45 22.81 28.67 -14.69
C SER A 45 21.61 28.62 -15.64
N LYS A 46 21.64 29.42 -16.71
CA LYS A 46 20.61 29.59 -17.76
C LYS A 46 20.30 28.32 -18.60
N GLN A 47 20.54 27.13 -18.08
CA GLN A 47 20.46 25.88 -18.83
C GLN A 47 20.07 24.68 -17.96
N GLN A 48 19.37 24.89 -16.85
CA GLN A 48 18.79 23.79 -16.10
C GLN A 48 17.30 23.68 -16.46
N ARG A 49 16.97 22.54 -17.07
CA ARG A 49 15.59 22.10 -17.28
C ARG A 49 14.81 22.34 -15.99
N ASN A 50 13.58 22.83 -16.09
CA ASN A 50 12.57 22.82 -15.03
C ASN A 50 12.35 21.37 -14.55
N GLN A 51 13.28 20.80 -13.80
CA GLN A 51 13.08 19.57 -13.06
C GLN A 51 12.43 19.98 -11.75
N TYR A 52 11.11 20.12 -11.79
CA TYR A 52 10.31 20.05 -10.58
C TYR A 52 10.55 18.67 -9.98
N GLN A 53 11.32 18.61 -8.88
CA GLN A 53 11.36 17.42 -8.06
C GLN A 53 10.04 17.42 -7.28
N GLY A 54 9.26 16.35 -7.45
CA GLY A 54 7.93 16.23 -6.85
C GLY A 54 7.73 14.86 -6.23
N LEU A 55 7.35 14.81 -4.96
CA LEU A 55 7.09 13.58 -4.22
C LEU A 55 5.59 13.34 -4.09
N THR A 56 5.15 12.11 -4.32
CA THR A 56 3.75 11.70 -4.10
C THR A 56 3.48 11.38 -2.62
N MET A 57 4.49 11.47 -1.76
CA MET A 57 4.41 11.16 -0.33
C MET A 57 4.65 12.42 0.50
N THR A 58 3.96 12.53 1.63
CA THR A 58 4.13 13.65 2.59
C THR A 58 5.01 13.27 3.79
N ARG A 59 5.34 11.98 3.91
CA ARG A 59 6.24 11.43 4.91
C ARG A 59 7.19 10.47 4.21
N SER A 60 8.48 10.56 4.50
CA SER A 60 9.49 9.63 3.99
C SER A 60 10.73 9.62 4.85
N PHE A 61 11.54 8.57 4.75
CA PHE A 61 12.94 8.64 5.15
C PHE A 61 13.78 9.16 3.98
N GLY A 62 14.86 9.90 4.25
CA GLY A 62 15.66 10.53 3.18
C GLY A 62 15.11 11.90 2.75
N ASP A 63 15.03 12.16 1.44
CA ASP A 63 14.45 13.39 0.84
C ASP A 63 14.88 14.71 1.51
N PHE A 64 16.19 14.86 1.74
CA PHE A 64 16.75 15.98 2.49
C PHE A 64 16.35 17.34 1.90
N PHE A 65 16.29 17.45 0.57
CA PHE A 65 15.89 18.67 -0.14
C PHE A 65 14.45 19.12 0.15
N PHE A 66 13.57 18.21 0.56
CA PHE A 66 12.19 18.51 0.96
C PHE A 66 12.03 18.72 2.46
N LYS A 67 13.06 18.42 3.26
CA LYS A 67 13.07 18.59 4.72
C LYS A 67 13.73 19.89 5.14
N GLN A 68 14.81 20.28 4.47
CA GLN A 68 15.56 21.48 4.78
C GLN A 68 15.88 22.24 3.49
N PRO A 69 15.56 23.54 3.39
CA PRO A 69 14.96 24.41 4.41
C PRO A 69 13.42 24.38 4.47
N THR A 70 12.76 23.73 3.51
CA THR A 70 11.33 23.93 3.26
C THR A 70 10.39 23.11 4.13
N LYS A 71 10.85 22.08 4.86
CA LYS A 71 10.03 21.25 5.76
C LYS A 71 8.69 20.77 5.15
N LEU A 72 8.71 20.39 3.87
CA LEU A 72 7.55 19.87 3.15
C LEU A 72 7.29 18.40 3.50
N VAL A 73 8.34 17.61 3.68
CA VAL A 73 8.21 16.17 3.97
C VAL A 73 8.68 15.88 5.38
N GLU A 74 7.88 15.16 6.15
CA GLU A 74 8.25 14.77 7.51
C GLU A 74 8.96 13.41 7.54
N SER A 75 9.86 13.23 8.51
CA SER A 75 10.46 11.92 8.82
C SER A 75 9.85 11.24 10.04
N THR A 76 8.91 11.92 10.71
CA THR A 76 8.23 11.40 11.89
C THR A 76 7.13 10.43 11.44
N PRO A 77 7.18 9.15 11.86
CA PRO A 77 6.17 8.18 11.50
C PRO A 77 4.88 8.41 12.28
N GLU A 78 3.76 7.93 11.73
CA GLU A 78 2.53 7.73 12.49
C GLU A 78 2.63 6.42 13.28
N VAL A 79 2.43 6.47 14.60
CA VAL A 79 2.51 5.29 15.47
C VAL A 79 1.13 4.98 16.02
N LYS A 80 0.65 3.76 15.77
CA LYS A 80 -0.61 3.23 16.30
C LYS A 80 -0.33 1.96 17.10
N ILE A 81 -0.97 1.85 18.27
CA ILE A 81 -0.89 0.67 19.13
C ILE A 81 -2.26 0.01 19.12
N GLN A 82 -2.30 -1.27 18.73
CA GLN A 82 -3.52 -2.06 18.66
C GLN A 82 -3.35 -3.28 19.58
N ALA A 83 -4.29 -3.48 20.50
CA ALA A 83 -4.34 -4.71 21.30
C ALA A 83 -4.90 -5.85 20.43
N LEU A 84 -4.15 -6.94 20.34
CA LEU A 84 -4.59 -8.15 19.64
C LEU A 84 -5.57 -8.94 20.51
N THR A 85 -6.56 -9.52 19.86
CA THR A 85 -7.56 -10.40 20.47
C THR A 85 -7.41 -11.82 19.91
N PRO A 86 -7.93 -12.85 20.60
CA PRO A 86 -7.95 -14.22 20.04
C PRO A 86 -8.71 -14.34 18.71
N ASN A 87 -9.55 -13.36 18.38
CA ASN A 87 -10.26 -13.31 17.10
C ASN A 87 -9.37 -12.81 15.95
N ASP A 88 -8.26 -12.12 16.25
CA ASP A 88 -7.31 -11.68 15.25
C ASP A 88 -6.43 -12.87 14.84
N GLN A 89 -6.50 -13.20 13.56
CA GLN A 89 -5.92 -14.43 13.02
C GLN A 89 -4.55 -14.18 12.35
N PHE A 90 -4.43 -13.05 11.66
CA PHE A 90 -3.23 -12.67 10.95
C PHE A 90 -3.18 -11.15 10.73
N VAL A 91 -2.00 -10.67 10.33
CA VAL A 91 -1.77 -9.31 9.84
C VAL A 91 -1.21 -9.41 8.43
N VAL A 92 -1.73 -8.57 7.52
CA VAL A 92 -1.17 -8.39 6.17
C VAL A 92 -0.60 -6.99 6.08
N ILE A 93 0.62 -6.89 5.57
CA ILE A 93 1.29 -5.63 5.22
C ILE A 93 1.59 -5.71 3.72
N VAL A 94 1.23 -4.66 2.98
CA VAL A 94 1.39 -4.60 1.52
C VAL A 94 1.93 -3.24 1.08
N SER A 95 2.57 -3.19 -0.08
CA SER A 95 2.92 -1.94 -0.77
C SER A 95 1.69 -1.29 -1.44
N ASP A 96 1.81 -0.01 -1.77
CA ASP A 96 0.85 0.77 -2.56
C ASP A 96 0.55 0.13 -3.92
N GLY A 97 1.56 -0.42 -4.60
CA GLY A 97 1.36 -1.18 -5.83
C GLY A 97 0.31 -2.30 -5.75
N ILE A 98 0.07 -2.87 -4.55
CA ILE A 98 -1.01 -3.84 -4.32
C ILE A 98 -2.33 -3.15 -3.99
N CYS A 99 -2.32 -2.19 -3.06
CA CYS A 99 -3.52 -1.49 -2.61
C CYS A 99 -4.18 -0.62 -3.69
N ASP A 100 -3.43 -0.20 -4.70
CA ASP A 100 -3.94 0.59 -5.83
C ASP A 100 -4.89 -0.23 -6.71
N VAL A 101 -4.70 -1.54 -6.79
CA VAL A 101 -5.50 -2.46 -7.63
C VAL A 101 -6.39 -3.42 -6.83
N LEU A 102 -6.06 -3.68 -5.55
CA LEU A 102 -6.81 -4.56 -4.66
C LEU A 102 -7.42 -3.79 -3.48
N LYS A 103 -8.71 -4.05 -3.23
CA LYS A 103 -9.39 -3.52 -2.05
C LYS A 103 -8.98 -4.31 -0.80
N ASN A 104 -8.99 -3.66 0.36
CA ASN A 104 -8.67 -4.29 1.65
C ASN A 104 -9.36 -5.64 1.88
N GLN A 105 -10.65 -5.70 1.59
CA GLN A 105 -11.41 -6.93 1.81
C GLN A 105 -11.02 -8.04 0.82
N GLU A 106 -10.63 -7.69 -0.41
CA GLU A 106 -10.10 -8.65 -1.38
C GLU A 106 -8.78 -9.23 -0.88
N ILE A 107 -7.87 -8.39 -0.39
CA ILE A 107 -6.57 -8.82 0.18
C ILE A 107 -6.80 -9.77 1.35
N VAL A 108 -7.71 -9.43 2.27
CA VAL A 108 -8.06 -10.28 3.42
C VAL A 108 -8.66 -11.61 2.95
N ASN A 109 -9.52 -11.60 1.94
CA ASN A 109 -10.14 -12.82 1.41
C ASN A 109 -9.10 -13.74 0.75
N LEU A 110 -8.15 -13.17 -0.01
CA LEU A 110 -7.04 -13.93 -0.62
C LEU A 110 -6.13 -14.52 0.46
N ALA A 111 -5.82 -13.76 1.51
CA ALA A 111 -5.02 -14.26 2.63
C ALA A 111 -5.73 -15.40 3.40
N LEU A 112 -7.06 -15.31 3.54
CA LEU A 112 -7.88 -16.35 4.18
C LEU A 112 -8.03 -17.62 3.33
N GLU A 113 -7.79 -17.54 2.01
CA GLU A 113 -7.86 -18.70 1.15
C GLU A 113 -6.77 -19.72 1.45
N PHE A 114 -5.58 -19.23 1.78
CA PHE A 114 -4.38 -20.01 2.13
C PHE A 114 -3.98 -19.73 3.58
N TYR A 115 -4.93 -19.82 4.49
CA TYR A 115 -4.71 -19.50 5.90
C TYR A 115 -3.66 -20.40 6.56
N ASP A 116 -3.53 -21.64 6.11
CA ASP A 116 -2.55 -22.61 6.59
C ASP A 116 -1.14 -22.40 6.00
N ASN A 117 -1.03 -21.61 4.93
CA ASN A 117 0.23 -21.37 4.23
C ASN A 117 0.41 -19.88 3.89
N ALA A 118 1.08 -19.16 4.78
CA ALA A 118 1.36 -17.74 4.63
C ALA A 118 2.15 -17.40 3.34
N GLU A 119 3.02 -18.31 2.88
CA GLU A 119 3.81 -18.10 1.67
C GLU A 119 2.93 -18.10 0.43
N GLU A 120 2.06 -19.10 0.30
CA GLU A 120 1.11 -19.20 -0.81
C GLU A 120 0.09 -18.06 -0.78
N ALA A 121 -0.38 -17.67 0.41
CA ALA A 121 -1.21 -16.49 0.58
C ALA A 121 -0.54 -15.21 0.03
N CYS A 122 0.74 -14.99 0.34
CA CYS A 122 1.50 -13.85 -0.18
C CYS A 122 1.64 -13.91 -1.71
N LYS A 123 2.01 -15.08 -2.26
CA LYS A 123 2.13 -15.29 -3.71
C LYS A 123 0.81 -14.99 -4.42
N LYS A 124 -0.32 -15.49 -3.91
CA LYS A 124 -1.64 -15.26 -4.51
C LYS A 124 -2.02 -13.78 -4.51
N ILE A 125 -1.75 -13.04 -3.43
CA ILE A 125 -2.01 -11.60 -3.37
C ILE A 125 -1.18 -10.85 -4.42
N VAL A 126 0.13 -11.13 -4.48
CA VAL A 126 1.04 -10.49 -5.44
C VAL A 126 0.62 -10.82 -6.88
N ARG A 127 0.36 -12.09 -7.20
CA ARG A 127 -0.10 -12.53 -8.53
C ARG A 127 -1.42 -11.88 -8.94
N THR A 128 -2.36 -11.78 -8.00
CA THR A 128 -3.67 -11.16 -8.28
C THR A 128 -3.51 -9.67 -8.54
N ALA A 129 -2.65 -8.97 -7.80
CA ALA A 129 -2.34 -7.57 -8.07
C ALA A 129 -1.65 -7.38 -9.45
N PHE A 130 -0.70 -8.26 -9.79
CA PHE A 130 -0.06 -8.27 -11.10
C PHE A 130 -1.08 -8.48 -12.24
N ASN A 131 -1.94 -9.48 -12.11
CA ASN A 131 -2.96 -9.80 -13.12
C ASN A 131 -4.03 -8.70 -13.27
N LYS A 132 -4.29 -7.92 -12.21
CA LYS A 132 -5.14 -6.73 -12.28
C LYS A 132 -4.46 -5.53 -12.96
N GLY A 133 -3.20 -5.68 -13.40
CA GLY A 133 -2.48 -4.67 -14.17
C GLY A 133 -1.72 -3.67 -13.32
N SER A 134 -1.25 -4.05 -12.14
CA SER A 134 -0.36 -3.17 -11.37
C SER A 134 1.00 -3.02 -12.07
N GLU A 135 1.44 -1.78 -12.21
CA GLU A 135 2.70 -1.40 -12.88
C GLU A 135 3.81 -1.04 -11.88
N ASP A 136 3.55 -1.19 -10.57
CA ASP A 136 4.49 -0.80 -9.51
C ASP A 136 5.12 -2.01 -8.79
N ASN A 137 6.04 -1.77 -7.87
CA ASN A 137 6.65 -2.80 -7.04
C ASN A 137 5.61 -3.44 -6.11
N LEU A 138 5.44 -4.75 -6.26
CA LEU A 138 4.49 -5.55 -5.48
C LEU A 138 5.22 -6.23 -4.32
N THR A 139 4.87 -5.90 -3.09
CA THR A 139 5.42 -6.54 -1.90
C THR A 139 4.30 -6.83 -0.91
N ALA A 140 4.23 -8.08 -0.45
CA ALA A 140 3.28 -8.52 0.56
C ALA A 140 4.01 -9.28 1.68
N LEU A 141 3.58 -9.07 2.91
CA LEU A 141 4.04 -9.76 4.11
C LEU A 141 2.82 -10.19 4.92
N ILE A 142 2.76 -11.47 5.28
CA ILE A 142 1.71 -12.02 6.15
C ILE A 142 2.35 -12.55 7.42
N ILE A 143 1.78 -12.16 8.56
CA ILE A 143 2.15 -12.65 9.89
C ILE A 143 0.93 -13.37 10.45
N GLN A 144 1.02 -14.68 10.62
CA GLN A 144 -0.03 -15.49 11.25
C GLN A 144 0.24 -15.62 12.75
N PHE A 145 -0.80 -15.48 13.57
CA PHE A 145 -0.66 -15.58 15.02
C PHE A 145 -0.78 -17.02 15.50
N ALA A 146 0.01 -17.43 16.50
CA ALA A 146 0.02 -18.83 16.94
C ALA A 146 -1.28 -19.31 17.63
N TRP A 147 -2.09 -18.40 18.18
CA TRP A 147 -3.41 -18.72 18.76
C TRP A 147 -4.52 -18.87 17.71
N ALA A 148 -4.14 -18.82 16.43
CA ALA A 148 -4.93 -19.26 15.30
C ALA A 148 -5.35 -20.72 15.44
N ASP A 149 -6.44 -20.98 16.15
CA ASP A 149 -6.92 -22.36 16.34
C ASP A 149 -7.42 -22.97 15.02
N GLU A 150 -7.19 -24.28 14.84
CA GLU A 150 -7.83 -25.11 13.79
C GLU A 150 -9.38 -25.03 13.81
N LYS A 151 -9.96 -24.64 14.93
CA LYS A 151 -11.41 -24.42 15.04
C LYS A 151 -11.85 -23.21 14.22
N THR A 152 -11.06 -22.14 14.22
CA THR A 152 -11.34 -20.95 13.42
C THR A 152 -11.26 -21.27 11.93
N LEU A 153 -10.28 -22.09 11.53
CA LEU A 153 -10.15 -22.67 10.18
C LEU A 153 -11.43 -23.39 9.73
N LYS A 154 -11.94 -24.31 10.56
CA LYS A 154 -13.19 -25.05 10.25
C LYS A 154 -14.40 -24.13 10.16
N CYS A 155 -14.49 -23.10 11.00
CA CYS A 155 -15.55 -22.09 10.92
C CYS A 155 -15.51 -21.36 9.57
N TRP A 156 -14.31 -21.01 9.08
CA TRP A 156 -14.16 -20.37 7.77
C TRP A 156 -14.47 -21.29 6.60
N GLU A 157 -13.99 -22.53 6.62
CA GLU A 157 -14.35 -23.52 5.58
C GLU A 157 -15.85 -23.76 5.50
N ASN A 158 -16.53 -23.78 6.64
CA ASN A 158 -17.98 -23.95 6.70
C ASN A 158 -18.73 -22.70 6.22
N LEU A 159 -18.20 -21.49 6.44
CA LEU A 159 -18.74 -20.26 5.84
C LEU A 159 -18.63 -20.27 4.31
N LYS A 160 -17.51 -20.76 3.75
CA LYS A 160 -17.36 -20.96 2.29
C LYS A 160 -18.40 -21.94 1.73
N LYS A 161 -18.76 -22.98 2.50
CA LYS A 161 -19.73 -24.03 2.07
C LYS A 161 -21.19 -23.65 2.31
N GLY A 162 -21.48 -22.80 3.29
CA GLY A 162 -22.84 -22.55 3.80
C GLY A 162 -23.50 -21.25 3.32
N GLY A 163 -22.77 -20.32 2.72
CA GLY A 163 -23.35 -19.07 2.23
C GLY A 163 -22.48 -18.47 1.15
N GLY A 164 -22.99 -18.51 -0.09
CA GLY A 164 -22.40 -17.76 -1.19
C GLY A 164 -22.38 -16.28 -0.86
N VAL A 165 -21.23 -15.79 -0.40
CA VAL A 165 -20.85 -14.42 -0.69
C VAL A 165 -20.61 -14.44 -2.19
N ASN A 166 -21.46 -13.75 -2.97
CA ASN A 166 -21.14 -13.39 -4.35
C ASN A 166 -19.94 -12.44 -4.29
N VAL A 167 -18.75 -13.01 -4.09
CA VAL A 167 -17.53 -12.41 -4.55
C VAL A 167 -17.59 -12.66 -6.04
N GLU A 168 -17.89 -11.63 -6.82
CA GLU A 168 -17.56 -11.64 -8.24
C GLU A 168 -16.03 -11.78 -8.33
N THR A 169 -15.55 -13.02 -8.24
CA THR A 169 -14.24 -13.40 -8.72
C THR A 169 -14.30 -13.21 -10.22
N ALA A 170 -14.02 -11.99 -10.68
CA ALA A 170 -13.61 -11.74 -12.05
C ALA A 170 -12.52 -12.78 -12.35
N GLY A 171 -12.81 -13.70 -13.26
CA GLY A 171 -12.12 -14.98 -13.42
C GLY A 171 -10.61 -14.86 -13.28
N VAL A 172 -10.09 -15.23 -12.11
CA VAL A 172 -8.66 -15.43 -11.93
C VAL A 172 -8.39 -16.84 -12.41
N GLN A 173 -7.90 -16.96 -13.65
CA GLN A 173 -7.34 -18.22 -14.12
C GLN A 173 -6.21 -18.60 -13.17
N ASP A 174 -6.22 -19.83 -12.66
CA ASP A 174 -5.09 -20.40 -11.95
C ASP A 174 -3.95 -20.52 -12.95
N VAL A 175 -3.02 -19.57 -12.91
CA VAL A 175 -1.80 -19.59 -13.71
C VAL A 175 -0.87 -20.62 -13.07
N GLU A 176 -0.47 -21.62 -13.87
CA GLU A 176 0.54 -22.61 -13.49
C GLU A 176 1.84 -21.91 -13.07
N ASP A 177 2.54 -22.49 -12.09
CA ASP A 177 3.64 -21.88 -11.35
C ASP A 177 4.90 -21.53 -12.18
N ASP A 178 4.93 -21.84 -13.47
CA ASP A 178 6.15 -21.86 -14.28
C ASP A 178 6.50 -20.52 -14.97
N ASP A 179 5.58 -19.54 -15.04
CA ASP A 179 5.81 -18.27 -15.77
C ASP A 179 5.91 -17.02 -14.86
N PHE A 180 5.71 -17.14 -13.54
CA PHE A 180 5.85 -16.01 -12.61
C PHE A 180 7.17 -16.08 -11.85
N ASP A 181 8.26 -15.72 -12.53
CA ASP A 181 9.55 -15.55 -11.87
C ASP A 181 9.62 -14.16 -11.22
N MET A 182 9.53 -14.13 -9.88
CA MET A 182 9.58 -12.91 -9.06
C MET A 182 10.95 -12.18 -9.16
N PHE A 183 11.94 -12.81 -9.82
CA PHE A 183 13.30 -12.30 -9.95
C PHE A 183 13.82 -12.23 -11.40
N ALA A 184 13.00 -12.50 -12.42
CA ALA A 184 13.40 -12.43 -13.82
C ALA A 184 13.36 -11.01 -14.41
#